data_AF-A0A1F9YC33-F1
#
_entry.id   AF-A0A1F9YC33-F1
#
_cell.length_a   1.000
_cell.length_b   1.000
_cell.length_c   1.000
_cell.angle_alpha   90.00
_cell.angle_beta   90.00
_cell.angle_gamma   90.00
#
_symmetry.space_group_name_H-M   'P 1'
#
loop_
_entity.id
_entity.type
_entity.pdbx_description
1 polymer ?
#
loop_
_entity_poly.entity_id
_entity_poly.type
_entity_poly.pdbx_seq_one_letter_code
_entity_poly.pdbx_strand_id
1 'polypeptide(L)'
;MLTEIEEENGRPYFLWDDQLTWHQLRHILNMPNHPQFAYYLGKTLREANYGDVWRLVSLQTVLSHFKEASPFLGRQRNFWLFLIHNWKQLNLIS
;
A
#
# COMPACT_ATOMS: atom_id res chain seq x y z
N MET A 1 -10.94 -15.79 12.72
CA MET A 1 -9.46 -15.79 12.81
C MET A 1 -8.96 -16.28 11.45
N LEU A 2 -8.64 -15.37 10.52
CA LEU A 2 -8.01 -15.71 9.22
C LEU A 2 -6.53 -15.35 9.41
N THR A 3 -5.75 -16.30 9.93
CA THR A 3 -4.47 -15.99 10.63
C THR A 3 -3.20 -16.30 9.85
N GLU A 4 -3.31 -16.65 8.57
CA GLU A 4 -2.22 -16.52 7.60
C GLU A 4 -2.83 -15.77 6.43
N ILE A 5 -2.22 -14.67 6.00
CA ILE A 5 -2.74 -13.79 4.95
C ILE A 5 -2.98 -14.65 3.69
N GLU A 6 -4.24 -15.02 3.43
CA GLU A 6 -4.83 -15.61 2.21
C GLU A 6 -3.84 -16.27 1.24
N GLU A 7 -3.93 -17.60 1.05
CA GLU A 7 -3.09 -18.45 0.17
C GLU A 7 -2.31 -17.66 -0.88
N GLU A 8 -0.99 -17.85 -1.04
CA GLU A 8 -0.13 -17.07 -1.95
C GLU A 8 -0.68 -16.97 -3.41
N ASN A 9 -1.49 -17.95 -3.84
CA ASN A 9 -2.17 -18.00 -5.13
C ASN A 9 -3.59 -17.39 -5.14
N GLY A 10 -4.13 -17.11 -3.96
CA GLY A 10 -5.37 -16.39 -3.73
C GLY A 10 -5.24 -14.91 -4.08
N ARG A 11 -6.39 -14.30 -4.35
CA ARG A 11 -6.52 -12.91 -4.74
C ARG A 11 -6.68 -12.02 -3.50
N PRO A 12 -5.97 -10.88 -3.41
CA PRO A 12 -6.23 -9.92 -2.34
C PRO A 12 -7.68 -9.45 -2.33
N TYR A 13 -8.34 -9.55 -1.17
CA TYR A 13 -9.75 -9.17 -1.01
C TYR A 13 -10.09 -7.76 -1.55
N PHE A 14 -9.12 -6.85 -1.51
CA PHE A 14 -9.28 -5.46 -1.94
C PHE A 14 -8.96 -5.20 -3.43
N LEU A 15 -8.43 -6.20 -4.16
CA LEU A 15 -8.12 -6.13 -5.58
C LEU A 15 -9.21 -6.76 -6.45
N TRP A 16 -10.49 -6.50 -6.16
CA TRP A 16 -11.64 -7.13 -6.85
C TRP A 16 -11.78 -6.81 -8.35
N ASP A 17 -11.03 -5.84 -8.86
CA ASP A 17 -10.93 -5.43 -10.27
C ASP A 17 -9.68 -5.99 -11.00
N ASP A 18 -8.78 -6.68 -10.30
CA ASP A 18 -7.51 -7.21 -10.84
C ASP A 18 -7.29 -8.69 -10.46
N GLN A 19 -6.78 -9.54 -11.36
CA GLN A 19 -6.55 -10.96 -11.09
C GLN A 19 -5.24 -11.26 -10.35
N LEU A 20 -4.50 -10.22 -9.94
CA LEU A 20 -3.26 -10.33 -9.19
C LEU A 20 -3.41 -11.20 -7.92
N THR A 21 -2.46 -12.10 -7.68
CA THR A 21 -2.40 -12.89 -6.44
C THR A 21 -1.65 -12.16 -5.32
N TRP A 22 -1.76 -12.64 -4.09
CA TRP A 22 -0.95 -12.14 -2.96
C TRP A 22 0.55 -12.22 -3.22
N HIS A 23 1.03 -13.34 -3.78
CA HIS A 23 2.43 -13.50 -4.15
C HIS A 23 2.88 -12.40 -5.10
N GLN A 24 2.14 -12.21 -6.20
CA GLN A 24 2.48 -11.24 -7.23
C GLN A 24 2.46 -9.81 -6.67
N LEU A 25 1.46 -9.48 -5.84
CA LEU A 25 1.40 -8.19 -5.17
C LEU A 25 2.64 -7.95 -4.31
N ARG A 26 3.00 -8.90 -3.46
CA ARG A 26 4.20 -8.79 -2.60
C ARG A 26 5.47 -8.67 -3.42
N HIS A 27 5.59 -9.45 -4.50
CA HIS A 27 6.73 -9.38 -5.41
C HIS A 27 6.89 -7.97 -5.98
N ILE A 28 5.81 -7.38 -6.48
CA ILE A 28 5.82 -6.02 -7.01
C ILE A 28 6.17 -5.00 -5.92
N LEU A 29 5.53 -5.09 -4.75
CA LEU A 29 5.74 -4.14 -3.64
C LEU A 29 7.13 -4.25 -3.00
N ASN A 30 7.85 -5.36 -3.19
CA ASN A 30 9.24 -5.53 -2.77
C ASN A 30 10.26 -5.02 -3.80
N MET A 31 9.81 -4.56 -4.98
CA MET A 31 10.66 -4.07 -6.06
C MET A 31 10.27 -2.64 -6.45
N PRO A 32 10.83 -1.59 -5.80
CA PRO A 32 10.48 -0.20 -6.07
C PRO A 32 10.72 0.27 -7.52
N ASN A 33 11.61 -0.43 -8.24
CA ASN A 33 11.88 -0.20 -9.66
C ASN A 33 10.92 -0.93 -10.61
N HIS A 34 10.02 -1.77 -10.10
CA HIS A 34 9.03 -2.47 -10.92
C HIS A 34 8.08 -1.44 -11.57
N PRO A 35 7.76 -1.55 -12.88
CA PRO A 35 6.94 -0.56 -13.58
C PRO A 35 5.56 -0.32 -12.96
N GLN A 36 5.00 -1.33 -12.29
CA GLN A 36 3.70 -1.27 -11.64
C GLN A 36 3.76 -0.92 -10.15
N PHE A 37 4.95 -0.70 -9.58
CA PHE A 37 5.12 -0.48 -8.15
C PHE A 37 4.26 0.68 -7.63
N ALA A 38 4.37 1.86 -8.24
CA ALA A 38 3.65 3.05 -7.80
C ALA A 38 2.12 2.85 -7.88
N TYR A 39 1.65 2.16 -8.92
CA TYR A 39 0.24 1.82 -9.10
C TYR A 39 -0.29 0.94 -7.95
N TYR A 40 0.38 -0.18 -7.69
CA TYR A 40 -0.06 -1.11 -6.65
C TYR A 40 0.19 -0.61 -5.24
N LEU A 41 1.23 0.19 -5.01
CA LEU A 41 1.42 0.90 -3.75
C LEU A 41 0.22 1.82 -3.48
N GLY A 42 -0.14 2.66 -4.44
CA GLY A 42 -1.25 3.58 -4.27
C GLY A 42 -2.61 2.89 -4.15
N LYS A 43 -2.83 1.78 -4.88
CA LYS A 43 -4.04 0.96 -4.77
C LYS A 43 -4.13 0.26 -3.41
N THR A 44 -3.02 -0.25 -2.90
CA THR A 44 -2.93 -0.84 -1.55
C THR A 44 -3.28 0.19 -0.49
N LEU A 45 -2.71 1.39 -0.55
CA LEU A 45 -3.04 2.50 0.36
C LEU A 45 -4.50 2.95 0.25
N ARG A 46 -5.14 2.77 -0.92
CA ARG A 46 -6.52 3.20 -1.16
C ARG A 46 -7.56 2.20 -0.65
N GLU A 47 -7.34 0.91 -0.87
CA GLU A 47 -8.39 -0.12 -0.73
C GLU A 47 -8.15 -1.09 0.42
N ALA A 48 -6.90 -1.31 0.85
CA ALA A 48 -6.62 -2.24 1.93
C ALA A 48 -7.04 -1.66 3.28
N ASN A 49 -7.45 -2.53 4.21
CA ASN A 49 -7.62 -2.15 5.60
C ASN A 49 -6.29 -1.61 6.15
N TYR A 50 -6.37 -0.55 6.96
CA TYR A 50 -5.18 0.15 7.45
C TYR A 50 -4.15 -0.75 8.14
N GLY A 51 -4.61 -1.74 8.93
CA GLY A 51 -3.73 -2.72 9.58
C GLY A 51 -3.02 -3.67 8.61
N ASP A 52 -3.60 -3.93 7.44
CA ASP A 52 -3.04 -4.84 6.44
C ASP A 52 -2.02 -4.14 5.53
N VAL A 53 -2.13 -2.82 5.34
CA VAL A 53 -1.14 -2.02 4.60
C VAL A 53 0.27 -2.29 5.11
N TRP A 54 0.44 -2.27 6.43
CA TRP A 54 1.75 -2.44 7.08
C TRP A 54 2.28 -3.88 7.04
N ARG A 55 1.45 -4.84 6.62
CA ARG A 55 1.89 -6.22 6.34
C ARG A 55 2.48 -6.37 4.94
N LEU A 56 2.22 -5.41 4.04
CA LEU A 56 2.65 -5.43 2.65
C LEU A 56 3.80 -4.46 2.37
N VAL A 57 3.83 -3.32 3.06
CA VAL A 57 4.83 -2.26 2.84
C VAL A 57 5.29 -1.67 4.16
N SER A 58 6.56 -1.24 4.19
CA SER A 58 7.08 -0.49 5.33
C SER A 58 6.63 0.98 5.28
N LEU A 59 6.56 1.64 6.44
CA LEU A 59 6.32 3.08 6.52
C LEU A 59 7.36 3.87 5.70
N GLN A 60 8.64 3.47 5.75
CA GLN A 60 9.69 4.10 4.97
C GLN A 60 9.42 4.02 3.47
N THR A 61 9.01 2.85 2.98
CA THR A 61 8.62 2.65 1.57
C THR A 61 7.48 3.58 1.19
N VAL A 62 6.44 3.69 2.02
CA VAL A 62 5.31 4.60 1.78
C VAL A 62 5.78 6.04 1.70
N LEU A 63 6.60 6.51 2.64
CA LEU A 63 7.08 7.89 2.68
C LEU A 63 7.99 8.22 1.50
N SER A 64 8.93 7.33 1.16
CA SER A 64 9.87 7.50 0.05
C SER A 64 9.20 7.53 -1.31
N HIS A 65 8.08 6.81 -1.47
CA HIS A 65 7.38 6.68 -2.75
C HIS A 65 5.99 7.30 -2.77
N PHE A 66 5.66 8.11 -1.76
CA PHE A 66 4.32 8.67 -1.61
C PHE A 66 3.96 9.54 -2.81
N LYS A 67 4.92 10.30 -3.33
CA LYS A 67 4.72 11.22 -4.46
C LYS A 67 4.30 10.47 -5.72
N GLU A 68 4.98 9.37 -6.03
CA GLU A 68 4.71 8.52 -7.20
C GLU A 68 3.41 7.74 -7.06
N ALA A 69 3.11 7.25 -5.86
CA ALA A 69 1.87 6.52 -5.58
C ALA A 69 0.64 7.45 -5.51
N SER A 70 0.83 8.72 -5.12
CA SER A 70 -0.21 9.73 -4.84
C SER A 70 -1.33 9.83 -5.90
N PRO A 71 -1.06 9.75 -7.22
CA PRO A 71 -2.09 9.78 -8.25
C PRO A 71 -3.07 8.60 -8.18
N PHE A 72 -2.66 7.45 -7.65
CA PHE A 72 -3.45 6.22 -7.60
C PHE A 72 -4.28 6.08 -6.31
N LEU A 73 -4.07 6.95 -5.31
CA LEU A 73 -4.77 6.93 -4.02
C LEU A 73 -6.26 7.30 -4.11
N GLY A 74 -6.69 7.95 -5.21
CA GLY A 74 -8.07 8.36 -5.41
C GLY A 74 -8.63 9.11 -4.19
N ARG A 75 -9.80 8.69 -3.69
CA ARG A 75 -10.49 9.32 -2.55
C ARG A 75 -9.70 9.30 -1.22
N GLN A 76 -8.76 8.36 -1.05
CA GLN A 76 -7.96 8.27 0.19
C GLN A 76 -6.76 9.21 0.22
N ARG A 77 -6.49 9.95 -0.87
CA ARG A 77 -5.32 10.84 -0.95
C ARG A 77 -5.27 11.85 0.19
N ASN A 78 -6.38 12.52 0.49
CA ASN A 78 -6.44 13.55 1.54
C ASN A 78 -6.28 12.94 2.94
N PHE A 79 -6.79 11.74 3.17
CA PHE A 79 -6.60 11.01 4.43
C PHE A 79 -5.12 10.70 4.67
N TRP A 80 -4.42 10.17 3.67
CA TRP A 80 -2.99 9.88 3.80
C TRP A 80 -2.12 11.15 3.92
N LEU A 81 -2.45 12.21 3.18
CA LEU A 81 -1.80 13.51 3.34
C LEU A 81 -1.97 14.05 4.76
N PHE A 82 -3.18 13.96 5.31
CA PHE A 82 -3.46 14.35 6.69
C PHE A 82 -2.62 13.53 7.68
N LEU A 83 -2.56 12.20 7.55
CA LEU A 83 -1.75 11.35 8.42
C LEU A 83 -0.27 11.71 8.37
N ILE A 84 0.31 11.76 7.17
CA ILE A 84 1.74 12.07 6.98
C ILE A 84 2.07 13.46 7.53
N HIS A 85 1.22 14.44 7.28
CA HIS A 85 1.39 15.79 7.82
C HIS A 85 1.41 15.79 9.35
N ASN A 86 0.43 15.16 9.99
CA ASN A 86 0.36 15.12 11.45
C ASN A 86 1.50 14.31 12.08
N TRP A 87 1.90 13.19 11.47
CA TRP A 87 3.04 12.43 11.97
C TRP A 87 4.34 13.24 11.95
N LYS A 88 4.54 14.09 10.93
CA LYS A 88 5.66 15.04 10.90
C LYS A 88 5.56 16.09 12.00
N GLN A 89 4.40 16.70 12.19
CA GLN A 89 4.19 17.70 13.25
C GLN A 89 4.43 17.12 14.66
N LEU A 90 4.10 15.85 14.85
CA LEU A 90 4.30 15.13 16.11
C LEU A 90 5.71 14.51 16.26
N ASN A 91 6.62 14.73 15.31
CA ASN A 91 7.96 14.15 15.28
C ASN A 91 7.98 12.60 15.35
N LEU A 92 6.94 11.95 14.80
CA LEU A 92 6.88 10.48 14.70
C LEU A 92 7.63 9.96 13.46
N ILE A 93 7.81 10.82 12.48
CA ILE A 93 8.57 10.58 11.25
C ILE A 93 9.35 11.85 10.89
N SER A 94 10.47 11.69 10.20
CA SER A 94 11.33 12.78 9.69
C SER A 94 10.91 13.21 8.28
#